data_AF-A0A2S9DRD2-F1
#
_entry.id   AF-A0A2S9DRD2-F1
#
_cell.length_a   1.000
_cell.length_b   1.000
_cell.length_c   1.000
_cell.angle_alpha   90.00
_cell.angle_beta   90.00
_cell.angle_gamma   90.00
#
_symmetry.space_group_name_H-M   'P 1'
#
loop_
_entity.id
_entity.type
_entity.pdbx_description
1 polymer ?
#
loop_
_entity_poly.entity_id
_entity_poly.type
_entity_poly.pdbx_seq_one_letter_code
_entity_poly.pdbx_strand_id
1 'polypeptide(L)'
;MEYTELFNINADANLIEALSVASDLSDGISQLCSRLAYAINDGEIAYLSEVRTLGFIGDVVSALTRSAERGLKAAYEAEDAQ
;
A
#
# COMPACT_ATOMS: atom_id res chain seq x y z
N MET A 1 -14.27 -22.74 0.10
CA MET A 1 -14.02 -21.29 0.07
C MET A 1 -12.56 -21.12 -0.25
N GLU A 2 -12.24 -20.59 -1.43
CA GLU A 2 -10.89 -20.07 -1.68
C GLU A 2 -10.69 -18.86 -0.78
N TYR A 3 -9.67 -18.92 0.08
CA TYR A 3 -9.22 -17.75 0.80
C TYR A 3 -8.29 -16.99 -0.15
N THR A 4 -8.71 -15.82 -0.61
CA THR A 4 -7.79 -14.89 -1.26
C THR A 4 -6.76 -14.49 -0.21
N GLU A 5 -5.50 -14.87 -0.42
CA GLU A 5 -4.41 -14.39 0.43
C GLU A 5 -4.32 -12.88 0.29
N LEU A 6 -4.60 -12.18 1.39
CA LEU A 6 -4.55 -10.72 1.44
C LEU A 6 -3.10 -10.20 1.33
N PHE A 7 -2.14 -11.02 1.77
CA PHE A 7 -0.71 -10.77 1.67
C PHE A 7 0.01 -12.05 1.28
N ASN A 8 0.87 -11.94 0.26
CA ASN A 8 1.82 -12.98 -0.11
C ASN A 8 3.23 -12.37 -0.07
N ILE A 9 4.17 -13.06 0.58
CA ILE A 9 5.57 -12.65 0.61
C ILE A 9 6.24 -13.30 -0.61
N ASN A 10 6.44 -12.50 -1.66
CA ASN A 10 7.20 -12.90 -2.82
C ASN A 10 8.66 -12.47 -2.66
N ALA A 11 9.54 -13.43 -2.37
CA ALA A 11 10.98 -13.18 -2.20
C ALA A 11 11.68 -12.77 -3.51
N ASP A 12 11.07 -13.09 -4.65
CA ASP A 12 11.57 -12.76 -5.98
C ASP A 12 10.96 -11.46 -6.54
N ALA A 13 10.06 -10.81 -5.78
CA ALA A 13 9.43 -9.57 -6.23
C ALA A 13 10.49 -8.48 -6.42
N ASN A 14 10.49 -7.88 -7.61
CA ASN A 14 11.44 -6.83 -7.90
C ASN A 14 10.99 -5.48 -7.30
N LEU A 15 11.93 -4.54 -7.19
CA LEU A 15 11.69 -3.21 -6.63
C LEU A 15 10.51 -2.47 -7.31
N ILE A 16 10.42 -2.57 -8.64
CA ILE A 16 9.40 -1.89 -9.44
C ILE A 16 8.02 -2.49 -9.15
N GLU A 17 7.91 -3.81 -9.02
CA GLU A 17 6.67 -4.49 -8.65
C GLU A 17 6.19 -4.05 -7.27
N ALA A 18 7.10 -3.99 -6.28
CA ALA A 18 6.75 -3.53 -4.94
C ALA A 18 6.25 -2.07 -4.93
N LEU A 19 6.87 -1.19 -5.72
CA LEU A 19 6.43 0.20 -5.88
C LEU A 19 5.10 0.30 -6.65
N SER A 20 4.88 -0.58 -7.64
CA SER A 20 3.60 -0.66 -8.35
C SER A 20 2.47 -1.05 -7.40
N VAL A 21 2.68 -2.06 -6.54
CA VAL A 21 1.68 -2.46 -5.53
C VAL A 21 1.42 -1.32 -4.54
N ALA A 22 2.47 -0.59 -4.11
CA ALA A 22 2.29 0.58 -3.25
C ALA A 22 1.48 1.69 -3.94
N SER A 23 1.63 1.87 -5.26
CA SER A 23 0.84 2.79 -6.06
C SER A 23 -0.63 2.37 -6.11
N ASP A 24 -0.91 1.10 -6.45
CA ASP A 24 -2.28 0.58 -6.55
C ASP A 24 -3.02 0.69 -5.19
N LEU A 25 -2.31 0.41 -4.10
CA LEU A 25 -2.82 0.61 -2.75
C LEU A 25 -3.12 2.09 -2.43
N SER A 26 -2.27 3.00 -2.88
CA SER A 26 -2.48 4.44 -2.72
C SER A 26 -3.71 4.95 -3.50
N ASP A 27 -3.98 4.37 -4.67
CA ASP A 27 -5.22 4.63 -5.41
C ASP A 27 -6.44 4.15 -4.62
N GLY A 28 -6.35 3.00 -3.96
CA GLY A 28 -7.37 2.49 -3.04
C GLY A 28 -7.70 3.46 -1.89
N ILE A 29 -6.68 4.13 -1.33
CA ILE A 29 -6.89 5.21 -0.33
C ILE A 29 -7.74 6.33 -0.91
N SER A 30 -7.39 6.80 -2.12
CA SER A 30 -8.11 7.88 -2.78
C SER A 30 -9.58 7.52 -3.03
N GLN A 31 -9.83 6.30 -3.50
CA GLN A 31 -11.19 5.78 -3.73
C GLN A 31 -12.01 5.72 -2.43
N LEU A 32 -11.43 5.19 -1.34
CA LEU A 32 -12.11 5.13 -0.04
C LEU A 32 -12.40 6.53 0.52
N CYS A 33 -11.46 7.46 0.40
CA CYS A 33 -11.64 8.84 0.81
C CYS A 33 -12.77 9.53 0.02
N SER A 34 -12.81 9.38 -1.30
CA SER A 34 -13.90 9.92 -2.12
C SER A 34 -15.25 9.33 -1.71
N ARG A 35 -15.34 8.01 -1.55
CA ARG A 35 -16.57 7.33 -1.13
C ARG A 35 -17.04 7.81 0.25
N LEU A 36 -16.13 7.94 1.22
CA LEU A 36 -16.44 8.48 2.55
C LEU A 36 -16.91 9.94 2.48
N ALA A 37 -16.29 10.76 1.65
CA ALA A 37 -16.71 12.15 1.48
C ALA A 37 -18.15 12.25 0.96
N TYR A 38 -18.53 11.40 -0.01
CA TYR A 38 -19.92 11.33 -0.47
C TYR A 38 -20.87 10.87 0.64
N ALA A 39 -20.55 9.76 1.31
CA ALA A 39 -21.40 9.21 2.37
C ALA A 39 -21.64 10.22 3.50
N ILE A 40 -20.60 10.88 3.98
CA ILE A 40 -20.68 11.86 5.07
C ILE A 40 -21.53 13.07 4.66
N ASN A 41 -21.34 13.59 3.44
CA ASN A 41 -22.04 14.78 2.98
C ASN A 41 -23.52 14.53 2.63
N ASP A 42 -23.87 13.30 2.23
CA ASP A 42 -25.25 12.91 1.91
C ASP A 42 -26.02 12.38 3.15
N GLY A 43 -25.37 12.35 4.33
CA GLY A 43 -25.96 11.84 5.57
C GLY A 43 -26.06 10.31 5.61
N GLU A 44 -25.36 9.61 4.72
CA GLU A 44 -25.24 8.16 4.74
C GLU A 44 -24.26 7.69 5.84
N ILE A 45 -24.32 6.40 6.16
CA ILE A 45 -23.46 5.78 7.17
C ILE A 45 -22.03 5.67 6.64
N ALA A 46 -21.09 6.33 7.32
CA ALA A 46 -19.67 6.07 7.20
C ALA A 46 -19.26 4.93 8.16
N TYR A 47 -18.75 3.83 7.63
CA TYR A 47 -18.38 2.68 8.48
C TYR A 47 -16.99 2.87 9.08
N LEU A 48 -16.85 2.63 10.38
CA LEU A 48 -15.55 2.65 11.06
C LEU A 48 -14.55 1.67 10.46
N SER A 49 -15.03 0.54 9.90
CA SER A 49 -14.18 -0.42 9.19
C SER A 49 -13.45 0.22 8.01
N GLU A 50 -14.08 1.16 7.30
CA GLU A 50 -13.48 1.81 6.13
C GLU A 50 -12.39 2.79 6.54
N VAL A 51 -12.60 3.50 7.65
CA VAL A 51 -11.57 4.36 8.26
C VAL A 51 -10.37 3.54 8.75
N ARG A 52 -10.63 2.35 9.33
CA ARG A 52 -9.54 1.43 9.72
C ARG A 52 -8.80 0.88 8.51
N THR A 53 -9.52 0.50 7.45
CA THR A 53 -8.92 0.05 6.20
C THR A 53 -8.05 1.15 5.57
N LEU A 54 -8.49 2.40 5.58
CA LEU A 54 -7.68 3.54 5.14
C LEU A 54 -6.33 3.63 5.88
N GLY A 55 -6.37 3.57 7.22
CA GLY A 55 -5.15 3.59 8.04
C GLY A 55 -4.24 2.39 7.74
N PHE A 56 -4.83 1.20 7.63
CA PHE A 56 -4.10 -0.01 7.31
C PHE A 56 -3.40 0.05 5.94
N ILE A 57 -4.10 0.51 4.90
CA ILE A 57 -3.50 0.67 3.57
C ILE A 57 -2.34 1.69 3.64
N GLY A 58 -2.51 2.79 4.37
CA GLY A 58 -1.44 3.77 4.59
C GLY A 58 -0.18 3.18 5.23
N ASP A 59 -0.35 2.33 6.25
CA ASP A 59 0.76 1.64 6.91
C ASP A 59 1.49 0.68 5.95
N VAL A 60 0.74 -0.07 5.12
CA VAL A 60 1.30 -0.98 4.12
C VAL A 60 2.09 -0.23 3.05
N VAL A 61 1.52 0.84 2.49
CA VAL A 61 2.21 1.70 1.51
C VAL A 61 3.50 2.25 2.10
N SER A 62 3.46 2.76 3.33
CA SER A 62 4.64 3.28 4.02
C SER A 62 5.72 2.20 4.22
N ALA A 63 5.32 0.98 4.60
CA ALA A 63 6.22 -0.14 4.77
C ALA A 63 6.87 -0.57 3.44
N LEU A 64 6.10 -0.67 2.36
CA LEU A 64 6.58 -1.01 1.03
C LEU A 64 7.57 0.03 0.50
N THR A 65 7.23 1.32 0.58
CA THR A 65 8.10 2.41 0.13
C THR A 65 9.42 2.42 0.90
N ARG A 66 9.39 2.27 2.23
CA ARG A 66 10.62 2.19 3.04
C ARG A 66 11.45 0.94 2.74
N SER A 67 10.80 -0.18 2.45
CA SER A 67 11.50 -1.40 2.03
C SER A 67 12.21 -1.17 0.69
N ALA A 68 11.53 -0.54 -0.26
CA ALA A 68 12.05 -0.19 -1.57
C ALA A 68 13.26 0.77 -1.47
N GLU A 69 13.16 1.84 -0.66
CA GLU A 69 14.26 2.78 -0.40
C GLU A 69 15.50 2.06 0.15
N ARG A 70 15.32 1.14 1.10
CA ARG A 70 16.42 0.35 1.68
C ARG A 70 17.06 -0.59 0.66
N GLY A 71 16.24 -1.26 -0.15
CA GLY A 71 16.72 -2.13 -1.22
C GLY A 71 17.53 -1.37 -2.26
N LEU A 72 17.06 -0.20 -2.68
CA LEU A 72 17.76 0.67 -3.62
C LEU A 72 19.08 1.18 -3.04
N LYS A 73 19.10 1.60 -1.78
CA LYS A 73 20.32 2.06 -1.11
C LYS A 73 21.38 0.94 -1.03
N ALA A 74 20.97 -0.27 -0.69
CA ALA A 74 21.87 -1.42 -0.63
C ALA A 74 22.46 -1.78 -2.01
N ALA A 75 21.68 -1.61 -3.08
CA ALA A 75 22.17 -1.83 -4.44
C ALA A 75 23.25 -0.81 -4.83
N TYR A 76 23.05 0.48 -4.55
CA TYR A 76 24.07 1.52 -4.80
C TYR A 76 25.36 1.29 -4.00
N GLU A 77 25.24 0.96 -2.71
CA GLU A 77 26.41 0.68 -1.86
C GLU A 77 27.22 -0.54 -2.35
N ALA A 78 26.55 -1.52 -2.98
CA ALA A 78 27.21 -2.67 -3.57
C ALA A 78 27.92 -2.35 -4.90
N GLU A 79 27.38 -1.42 -5.69
CA GLU A 79 28.02 -0.92 -6.92
C GLU A 79 29.27 -0.08 -6.63
N ASP A 80 29.23 0.77 -5.60
CA ASP A 80 30.38 1.61 -5.18
C ASP A 80 31.55 0.80 -4.58
N ALA A 81 31.30 -0.44 -4.16
CA ALA A 81 32.29 -1.33 -3.55
C ALA A 81 33.01 -2.25 -4.56
N GLN A 82 32.63 -2.22 -5.84
CA GLN A 82 33.22 -3.00 -6.95
C GLN A 82 34.22 -2.16 -7.75
#